data_AF-A0A8T5RQ33-F1
#
_entry.id   AF-A0A8T5RQ33-F1
#
_cell.length_a   1.000
_cell.length_b   1.000
_cell.length_c   1.000
_cell.angle_alpha   90.00
_cell.angle_beta   90.00
_cell.angle_gamma   90.00
#
_symmetry.space_group_name_H-M   'P 1'
#
loop_
_entity.id
_entity.type
_entity.pdbx_description
1 polymer ?
#
loop_
_entity_poly.entity_id
_entity_poly.type
_entity_poly.pdbx_seq_one_letter_code
_entity_poly.pdbx_strand_id
1 'polypeptide(L)'
;MTEINKALLAPCGLYCGVCAIYIAHRDSNSKFKERLVNVYKPLTESVDDVQCTGCLSDGIIFGYCQSCPIKTCAKDKNLEGCYQCDDWPCKLIQRFPIPVGKKVIMRAIPEWKELGTEKWIEKEEERYHCPDCGNSLFRGAKRCNNCKISVDVDRDI
;
A
#
# COMPACT_ATOMS: atom_id res chain seq x y z
N MET A 1 -3.97 15.50 18.01
CA MET A 1 -4.20 14.18 17.40
C MET A 1 -4.35 14.44 15.92
N THR A 2 -3.41 13.94 15.12
CA THR A 2 -3.47 14.06 13.66
C THR A 2 -4.63 13.18 13.21
N GLU A 3 -5.59 13.74 12.49
CA GLU A 3 -6.76 12.98 12.02
C GLU A 3 -6.30 11.91 11.01
N ILE A 4 -6.47 10.63 11.35
CA ILE A 4 -6.08 9.54 10.45
C ILE A 4 -7.08 9.40 9.30
N ASN A 5 -6.59 9.33 8.06
CA ASN A 5 -7.44 9.03 6.93
C ASN A 5 -7.69 7.52 6.81
N LYS A 6 -8.79 7.05 7.42
CA LYS A 6 -9.18 5.62 7.41
C LYS A 6 -9.37 5.05 6.01
N ALA A 7 -9.70 5.86 5.00
CA ALA A 7 -9.85 5.41 3.63
C ALA A 7 -8.56 4.79 3.05
N LEU A 8 -7.40 5.19 3.60
CA LEU A 8 -6.08 4.70 3.16
C LEU A 8 -5.61 3.44 3.88
N LEU A 9 -6.34 3.00 4.91
CA LEU A 9 -6.10 1.70 5.51
C LEU A 9 -6.35 0.61 4.47
N ALA A 10 -5.58 -0.47 4.57
CA ALA A 10 -5.74 -1.64 3.72
C ALA A 10 -5.72 -2.87 4.63
N PRO A 11 -6.71 -3.77 4.59
CA PRO A 11 -6.77 -4.87 5.54
C PRO A 11 -5.52 -5.76 5.58
N CYS A 12 -4.80 -5.88 4.46
CA CYS A 12 -3.56 -6.64 4.38
C CYS A 12 -2.34 -5.94 5.01
N GLY A 13 -2.43 -4.68 5.43
CA GLY A 13 -1.29 -3.89 5.93
C GLY A 13 -0.44 -3.24 4.84
N LEU A 14 -0.80 -3.39 3.55
CA LEU A 14 -0.19 -2.62 2.46
C LEU A 14 -0.77 -1.20 2.42
N TYR A 15 -0.41 -0.37 3.41
CA TYR A 15 -0.94 0.99 3.61
C TYR A 15 -1.00 1.79 2.29
N CYS A 16 -2.15 2.41 1.99
CA CYS A 16 -2.36 3.09 0.71
C CYS A 16 -1.69 4.46 0.63
N GLY A 17 -1.39 5.12 1.74
CA GLY A 17 -0.69 6.43 1.74
C GLY A 17 0.67 6.39 1.05
N VAL A 18 1.28 5.20 0.98
CA VAL A 18 2.59 4.92 0.36
C VAL A 18 2.47 4.06 -0.92
N CYS A 19 1.25 3.89 -1.44
CA CYS A 19 0.99 3.11 -2.65
C CYS A 19 1.22 3.94 -3.92
N ALA A 20 1.96 3.37 -4.88
CA ALA A 20 2.25 4.02 -6.16
C ALA A 20 1.00 4.49 -6.92
N ILE A 21 -0.04 3.66 -7.01
CA ILE A 21 -1.29 3.99 -7.72
C ILE A 21 -2.02 5.15 -7.04
N TYR A 22 -2.15 5.11 -5.71
CA TYR A 22 -2.80 6.16 -4.94
C TYR A 22 -2.05 7.49 -5.06
N ILE A 23 -0.73 7.48 -4.87
CA ILE A 23 0.13 8.67 -4.99
C ILE A 23 0.03 9.27 -6.41
N ALA A 24 0.11 8.42 -7.45
CA ALA A 24 0.00 8.88 -8.82
C ALA A 24 -1.35 9.55 -9.13
N HIS A 25 -2.44 9.04 -8.55
CA HIS A 25 -3.77 9.61 -8.69
C HIS A 25 -3.93 10.90 -7.88
N ARG A 26 -3.59 10.88 -6.58
CA ARG A 26 -3.65 12.03 -5.65
C ARG A 26 -2.89 13.24 -6.21
N ASP A 27 -1.68 13.01 -6.71
CA ASP A 27 -0.80 14.08 -7.20
C ASP A 27 -1.09 14.47 -8.65
N SER A 28 -2.10 13.86 -9.30
CA SER A 28 -2.41 14.06 -10.72
C SER A 28 -1.18 13.90 -11.62
N ASN A 29 -0.30 12.94 -11.29
CA ASN A 29 1.01 12.81 -11.91
C ASN A 29 0.95 11.93 -13.17
N SER A 30 0.63 12.52 -14.32
CA SER A 30 0.47 11.81 -15.59
C SER A 30 1.70 11.00 -15.99
N LYS A 31 2.91 11.55 -15.83
CA LYS A 31 4.16 10.85 -16.15
C LYS A 31 4.37 9.61 -15.28
N PHE A 32 3.94 9.65 -14.02
CA PHE A 32 4.00 8.46 -13.16
C PHE A 32 2.91 7.45 -13.54
N LYS A 33 1.69 7.91 -13.85
CA LYS A 33 0.62 7.05 -14.36
C LYS A 33 1.03 6.30 -15.62
N GLU A 34 1.65 6.96 -16.61
CA GLU A 34 2.16 6.34 -17.84
C GLU A 34 3.10 5.16 -17.57
N ARG A 35 3.97 5.29 -16.56
CA ARG A 35 4.86 4.19 -16.15
C ARG A 35 4.08 3.05 -15.52
N LEU A 36 3.11 3.36 -14.67
CA LEU A 36 2.28 2.38 -13.98
C LEU A 36 1.39 1.61 -14.95
N VAL A 37 0.87 2.24 -16.02
CA VAL A 37 0.10 1.54 -17.07
C VAL A 37 0.87 0.33 -17.61
N ASN A 38 2.17 0.48 -17.86
CA ASN A 38 2.98 -0.61 -18.38
C ASN A 38 3.27 -1.70 -17.34
N VAL A 39 3.41 -1.32 -16.07
CA VAL A 39 3.67 -2.25 -14.96
C VAL A 39 2.44 -3.12 -14.66
N TYR A 40 1.24 -2.57 -14.82
CA TYR A 40 0.00 -3.23 -14.43
C TYR A 40 -0.78 -3.86 -15.60
N LYS A 41 -0.21 -3.94 -16.81
CA LYS A 41 -0.84 -4.68 -17.91
C LYS A 41 -1.09 -6.15 -17.52
N PRO A 42 -2.23 -6.75 -17.94
CA PRO A 42 -3.27 -6.19 -18.81
C PRO A 42 -4.37 -5.42 -18.05
N LEU A 43 -4.23 -5.15 -16.75
CA LEU A 43 -5.27 -4.50 -15.94
C LEU A 43 -5.45 -3.00 -16.24
N THR A 44 -4.52 -2.42 -16.99
CA THR A 44 -4.50 -0.99 -17.34
C THR A 44 -4.15 -0.83 -18.82
N GLU A 45 -4.92 -0.02 -19.52
CA GLU A 45 -4.72 0.32 -20.94
C GLU A 45 -4.23 1.76 -21.09
N SER A 46 -4.71 2.67 -20.24
CA SER A 46 -4.45 4.10 -20.29
C SER A 46 -4.18 4.70 -18.89
N VAL A 47 -3.71 5.94 -18.87
CA VAL A 47 -3.49 6.68 -17.60
C VAL A 47 -4.78 6.86 -16.80
N ASP A 48 -5.94 6.82 -17.45
CA ASP A 48 -7.24 6.95 -16.82
C ASP A 48 -7.64 5.70 -16.04
N ASP A 49 -7.00 4.56 -16.28
CA ASP A 49 -7.18 3.35 -15.47
C ASP A 49 -6.39 3.41 -14.15
N VAL A 50 -5.42 4.33 -14.05
CA VAL A 50 -4.57 4.52 -12.86
C VAL A 50 -5.25 5.50 -11.92
N GLN A 51 -6.34 5.03 -11.29
CA GLN A 51 -7.14 5.78 -10.34
C GLN A 51 -7.38 4.98 -9.06
N CYS A 52 -7.23 5.63 -7.91
CA CYS A 52 -7.49 5.04 -6.60
C CYS A 52 -7.63 6.12 -5.53
N THR A 53 -8.62 5.98 -4.65
CA THR A 53 -8.86 6.85 -3.50
C THR A 53 -8.56 6.19 -2.15
N GLY A 54 -8.06 4.94 -2.16
CA GLY A 54 -7.66 4.20 -0.95
C GLY A 54 -8.43 2.90 -0.76
N CYS A 55 -7.83 1.89 -0.14
CA CYS A 55 -8.39 0.54 -0.10
C CYS A 55 -9.72 0.43 0.66
N LEU A 56 -9.89 1.19 1.76
CA LEU A 56 -11.15 1.30 2.52
C LEU A 56 -11.97 2.55 2.15
N SER A 57 -11.65 3.23 1.05
CA SER A 57 -12.45 4.35 0.57
C SER A 57 -13.77 3.89 -0.07
N ASP A 58 -14.78 4.76 -0.04
CA ASP A 58 -16.03 4.61 -0.81
C ASP A 58 -15.92 5.13 -2.25
N GLY A 59 -14.73 5.60 -2.64
CA GLY A 59 -14.45 6.15 -3.97
C GLY A 59 -13.97 5.11 -4.97
N ILE A 60 -13.08 5.54 -5.85
CA ILE A 60 -12.54 4.71 -6.92
C ILE A 60 -11.47 3.78 -6.33
N ILE A 61 -11.64 2.47 -6.54
CA ILE A 61 -10.66 1.46 -6.14
C ILE A 61 -9.97 0.95 -7.41
N PHE A 62 -8.64 0.89 -7.41
CA PHE A 62 -7.90 0.31 -8.54
C PHE A 62 -8.28 -1.16 -8.79
N GLY A 63 -8.37 -1.57 -10.06
CA GLY A 63 -8.92 -2.88 -10.47
C GLY A 63 -8.33 -4.09 -9.72
N TYR A 64 -7.01 -4.12 -9.50
CA TYR A 64 -6.36 -5.20 -8.73
C TYR A 64 -6.89 -5.31 -7.28
N CYS A 65 -7.21 -4.17 -6.66
CA CYS A 65 -7.71 -4.12 -5.29
C CYS A 65 -9.22 -4.33 -5.19
N GLN A 66 -9.97 -4.19 -6.28
CA GLN A 66 -11.42 -4.45 -6.32
C GLN A 66 -11.74 -5.94 -6.12
N SER A 67 -10.93 -6.83 -6.70
CA SER A 67 -11.10 -8.29 -6.63
C SER A 67 -10.22 -8.96 -5.56
N CYS A 68 -9.64 -8.18 -4.64
CA CYS A 68 -8.71 -8.68 -3.63
C CYS A 68 -9.42 -9.57 -2.59
N PRO A 69 -9.09 -10.88 -2.48
CA PRO A 69 -9.75 -11.78 -1.53
C PRO A 69 -9.54 -11.40 -0.06
N ILE A 70 -8.42 -10.76 0.28
CA ILE A 70 -8.13 -10.30 1.64
C ILE A 70 -9.09 -9.17 2.03
N LYS A 71 -9.38 -8.26 1.10
CA LYS A 71 -10.32 -7.16 1.32
C LYS A 71 -11.73 -7.70 1.54
N THR A 72 -12.18 -8.64 0.69
CA THR A 72 -13.48 -9.31 0.85
C THR A 72 -13.57 -10.04 2.18
N CYS A 73 -12.56 -10.83 2.53
CA CYS A 73 -12.54 -11.58 3.79
C CYS A 73 -12.61 -10.66 5.04
N ALA A 74 -11.89 -9.53 5.04
CA ALA A 74 -11.95 -8.57 6.14
C ALA A 74 -13.34 -7.94 6.25
N LYS A 75 -13.95 -7.57 5.12
CA LYS A 75 -15.31 -7.04 5.09
C LYS A 75 -16.33 -8.04 5.64
N ASP A 76 -16.28 -9.30 5.20
CA ASP A 76 -17.22 -10.35 5.61
C ASP A 76 -17.10 -10.67 7.12
N LYS A 77 -15.88 -10.55 7.66
CA LYS A 77 -15.61 -10.71 9.10
C LYS A 77 -15.81 -9.42 9.91
N ASN A 78 -16.21 -8.31 9.28
CA ASN A 78 -16.34 -6.99 9.89
C ASN A 78 -15.05 -6.51 10.60
N LEU A 79 -13.90 -6.73 9.94
CA LEU A 79 -12.57 -6.31 10.41
C LEU A 79 -12.07 -5.09 9.60
N GLU A 80 -11.50 -4.12 10.29
CA GLU A 80 -10.76 -2.99 9.69
C GLU A 80 -9.45 -3.46 9.06
N GLY A 81 -8.80 -4.46 9.69
CA GLY A 81 -7.62 -5.08 9.11
C GLY A 81 -7.25 -6.42 9.72
N CYS A 82 -6.32 -7.13 9.07
CA CYS A 82 -5.87 -8.45 9.50
C CYS A 82 -5.19 -8.43 10.87
N TYR A 83 -4.81 -7.26 11.40
CA TYR A 83 -4.31 -7.10 12.78
C TYR A 83 -5.33 -7.52 13.84
N GLN A 84 -6.63 -7.47 13.50
CA GLN A 84 -7.75 -7.90 14.36
C GLN A 84 -8.12 -9.38 14.15
N CYS A 85 -7.48 -10.07 13.21
CA CYS A 85 -7.85 -11.45 12.86
C CYS A 85 -7.10 -12.45 13.75
N ASP A 86 -7.84 -13.29 14.46
CA ASP A 86 -7.25 -14.35 15.32
C ASP A 86 -6.59 -15.47 14.51
N ASP A 87 -6.98 -15.66 13.25
CA ASP A 87 -6.40 -16.67 12.35
C ASP A 87 -5.06 -16.23 11.72
N TRP A 88 -4.49 -15.10 12.16
CA TRP A 88 -3.30 -14.52 11.55
C TRP A 88 -2.02 -15.31 11.87
N PRO A 89 -1.11 -15.59 10.90
CA PRO A 89 -1.26 -15.40 9.45
C PRO A 89 -2.04 -16.53 8.78
N CYS A 90 -3.15 -16.21 8.11
CA CYS A 90 -4.04 -17.21 7.53
C CYS A 90 -3.62 -17.62 6.10
N LYS A 91 -4.33 -18.60 5.51
CA LYS A 91 -4.04 -19.14 4.16
C LYS A 91 -4.03 -18.09 3.04
N LEU A 92 -4.88 -17.06 3.10
CA LEU A 92 -4.91 -15.99 2.10
C LEU A 92 -3.59 -15.21 2.05
N ILE A 93 -2.99 -15.01 3.22
CA ILE A 93 -1.74 -14.28 3.41
C ILE A 93 -0.57 -15.15 3.02
N GLN A 94 -0.60 -16.42 3.45
CA GLN A 94 0.43 -17.38 3.08
C GLN A 94 0.53 -17.60 1.57
N ARG A 95 -0.58 -17.47 0.85
CA ARG A 95 -0.66 -17.63 -0.62
C ARG A 95 -0.62 -16.30 -1.37
N PHE A 96 -0.26 -15.19 -0.73
CA PHE A 96 -0.23 -13.89 -1.39
C PHE A 96 0.76 -13.92 -2.58
N PRO A 97 0.32 -13.54 -3.80
CA PRO A 97 1.04 -13.86 -5.03
C PRO A 97 2.28 -12.98 -5.28
N ILE A 98 2.42 -11.85 -4.59
CA ILE A 98 3.52 -10.91 -4.79
C ILE A 98 4.52 -11.06 -3.63
N PRO A 99 5.71 -11.64 -3.84
CA PRO A 99 6.65 -11.95 -2.75
C PRO A 99 7.06 -10.74 -1.90
N VAL A 100 7.37 -9.60 -2.55
CA VAL A 100 7.73 -8.36 -1.84
C VAL A 100 6.54 -7.85 -1.02
N GLY A 101 5.35 -7.85 -1.60
CA GLY A 101 4.13 -7.48 -0.86
C GLY A 101 3.86 -8.44 0.30
N LYS A 102 4.10 -9.75 0.14
CA LYS A 102 3.98 -10.73 1.23
C LYS A 102 4.92 -10.40 2.38
N LYS A 103 6.18 -10.05 2.11
CA LYS A 103 7.13 -9.62 3.15
C LYS A 103 6.63 -8.40 3.92
N VAL A 104 6.19 -7.36 3.20
CA VAL A 104 5.62 -6.16 3.80
C VAL A 104 4.41 -6.49 4.66
N ILE A 105 3.49 -7.33 4.16
CA ILE A 105 2.30 -7.79 4.89
C ILE A 105 2.70 -8.52 6.19
N MET A 106 3.68 -9.42 6.13
CA MET A 106 4.15 -10.21 7.27
C MET A 106 4.81 -9.34 8.36
N ARG A 107 5.44 -8.21 7.99
CA ARG A 107 5.95 -7.20 8.92
C ARG A 107 4.83 -6.31 9.46
N ALA A 108 4.03 -5.75 8.55
CA ALA A 108 3.12 -4.66 8.86
C ALA A 108 1.98 -5.08 9.79
N ILE A 109 1.43 -6.28 9.64
CA ILE A 109 0.28 -6.71 10.46
C ILE A 109 0.64 -6.90 11.95
N PRO A 110 1.72 -7.62 12.31
CA PRO A 110 2.17 -7.68 13.71
C PRO A 110 2.45 -6.30 14.30
N GLU A 111 3.17 -5.43 13.58
CA GLU A 111 3.46 -4.07 14.05
C GLU A 111 2.18 -3.24 14.24
N TRP A 112 1.22 -3.36 13.32
CA TRP A 112 -0.09 -2.69 13.44
C TRP A 112 -0.84 -3.18 14.68
N LYS A 113 -0.82 -4.48 14.95
CA LYS A 113 -1.44 -5.07 16.15
C LYS A 113 -0.82 -4.54 17.44
N GLU A 114 0.50 -4.37 17.46
CA GLU A 114 1.25 -3.92 18.65
C GLU A 114 1.13 -2.41 18.89
N LEU A 115 1.29 -1.60 17.84
CA LEU A 115 1.38 -0.13 17.95
C LEU A 115 0.01 0.55 18.01
N GLY A 116 -1.02 -0.12 17.49
CA GLY A 116 -2.31 0.51 17.18
C GLY A 116 -2.25 1.35 15.90
N THR A 117 -3.43 1.68 15.37
CA THR A 117 -3.57 2.24 14.01
C THR A 117 -2.82 3.55 13.79
N GLU A 118 -2.91 4.52 14.71
CA GLU A 118 -2.31 5.84 14.52
C GLU A 118 -0.77 5.77 14.42
N LYS A 119 -0.12 5.16 15.42
CA LYS A 119 1.35 5.00 15.44
C LYS A 119 1.86 4.12 14.31
N TRP A 120 1.10 3.10 13.92
CA TRP A 120 1.46 2.27 12.78
C TRP A 120 1.45 3.05 11.47
N ILE A 121 0.45 3.92 11.24
CA ILE A 121 0.40 4.80 10.07
C ILE A 121 1.63 5.72 10.05
N GLU A 122 1.92 6.40 11.15
CA GLU A 122 3.07 7.31 11.25
C GLU A 122 4.38 6.58 10.88
N LYS A 123 4.57 5.37 11.42
CA LYS A 123 5.75 4.55 11.11
C LYS A 123 5.79 4.08 9.66
N GLU A 124 4.65 3.73 9.07
CA GLU A 124 4.59 3.42 7.64
C GLU A 124 4.92 4.65 6.80
N GLU A 125 4.39 5.83 7.10
CA GLU A 125 4.70 7.05 6.35
C GLU A 125 6.18 7.44 6.47
N GLU A 126 6.76 7.38 7.67
CA GLU A 126 8.18 7.66 7.91
C GLU A 126 9.08 6.73 7.10
N ARG A 127 8.74 5.42 7.04
CA ARG A 127 9.55 4.39 6.36
C ARG A 127 9.84 4.69 4.89
N TYR A 128 8.86 5.22 4.14
CA TYR A 128 9.04 5.44 2.69
C TYR A 128 9.51 6.86 2.39
N HIS A 129 10.69 7.19 2.91
CA HIS A 129 11.45 8.38 2.55
C HIS A 129 12.84 8.01 2.04
N CYS A 130 13.39 8.85 1.17
CA CYS A 130 14.76 8.69 0.70
C CYS A 130 15.73 8.87 1.88
N PRO A 131 16.63 7.92 2.17
CA PRO A 131 17.57 8.02 3.29
C PRO A 131 18.62 9.12 3.09
N ASP A 132 18.81 9.58 1.87
CA ASP A 132 19.81 10.60 1.51
C ASP A 132 19.23 12.02 1.52
N CYS A 133 18.07 12.23 0.89
CA CYS A 133 17.50 13.58 0.74
C CYS A 133 16.14 13.79 1.42
N GLY A 134 15.62 12.78 2.12
CA GLY A 134 14.34 12.87 2.84
C GLY A 134 13.09 12.94 1.96
N ASN A 135 13.22 12.86 0.63
CA ASN A 135 12.06 12.95 -0.26
C ASN A 135 11.16 11.71 -0.17
N SER A 136 9.84 11.91 -0.14
CA SER A 136 8.86 10.82 -0.06
C SER A 136 8.95 9.84 -1.24
N LEU A 137 8.82 8.56 -0.93
CA LEU A 137 8.87 7.44 -1.86
C LEU A 137 7.56 6.67 -1.82
N PHE A 138 7.32 5.87 -2.85
CA PHE A 138 6.29 4.84 -2.82
C PHE A 138 6.92 3.49 -2.46
N ARG A 139 6.11 2.58 -1.90
CA ARG A 139 6.52 1.21 -1.59
C ARG A 139 7.07 0.49 -2.82
N GLY A 140 8.25 -0.11 -2.69
CA GLY A 140 8.96 -0.75 -3.80
C GLY A 140 9.71 0.21 -4.74
N ALA A 141 9.85 1.50 -4.41
CA ALA A 141 10.72 2.41 -5.16
C ALA A 141 12.17 1.88 -5.17
N LYS A 142 12.78 1.83 -6.36
CA LYS A 142 14.18 1.41 -6.56
C LYS A 142 15.16 2.57 -6.77
N ARG A 143 14.65 3.77 -7.01
CA ARG A 143 15.43 4.99 -7.22
C ARG A 143 14.65 6.20 -6.72
N CYS A 144 15.31 7.11 -6.01
CA CYS A 144 14.70 8.36 -5.57
C CYS A 144 14.32 9.23 -6.78
N ASN A 145 13.09 9.76 -6.82
CA ASN A 145 12.65 10.63 -7.90
C ASN A 145 13.20 12.07 -7.77
N ASN A 146 13.78 12.44 -6.62
CA ASN A 146 14.45 13.72 -6.39
C ASN A 146 15.96 13.64 -6.66
N CYS A 147 16.74 13.11 -5.71
CA CYS A 147 18.22 13.07 -5.80
C CYS A 147 18.80 11.91 -6.62
N LYS A 148 17.93 11.03 -7.15
CA LYS A 148 18.29 9.97 -8.11
C LYS A 148 19.16 8.83 -7.58
N ILE A 149 19.47 8.76 -6.29
CA ILE A 149 20.17 7.61 -5.70
C ILE A 149 19.33 6.32 -5.82
N SER A 150 20.00 5.18 -5.86
CA SER A 150 19.35 3.88 -5.70
C SER A 150 18.83 3.73 -4.28
N VAL A 151 17.61 3.26 -4.11
CA VAL A 151 16.97 3.06 -2.80
C VAL A 151 16.31 1.69 -2.75
N ASP A 152 16.27 1.07 -1.58
CA ASP A 152 15.48 -0.13 -1.33
C ASP A 152 15.02 -0.13 0.13
N VAL A 153 13.98 0.64 0.43
CA VAL A 153 13.46 0.82 1.81
C VAL A 153 12.76 -0.43 2.36
N ASP A 154 12.52 -1.42 1.49
CA ASP A 154 11.95 -2.73 1.83
C ASP A 154 13.05 -3.82 1.87
N ARG A 155 14.34 -3.46 1.95
CA ARG A 155 15.45 -4.44 1.98
C ARG A 155 15.54 -5.19 3.31
N ASP A 156 15.38 -4.46 4.41
CA ASP A 156 15.68 -4.93 5.77
C ASP A 156 14.41 -5.38 6.52
N ILE A 157 13.40 -5.84 5.77
CA ILE A 157 12.08 -6.27 6.28
C ILE A 157 11.90 -7.78 6.18
#